data_AF-A0A3N8DNI8-F1
#
_entry.id   AF-A0A3N8DNI8-F1
#
_cell.length_a   1.000
_cell.length_b   1.000
_cell.length_c   1.000
_cell.angle_alpha   90.00
_cell.angle_beta   90.00
_cell.angle_gamma   90.00
#
_symmetry.space_group_name_H-M   'P 1'
#
loop_
_entity.id
_entity.type
_entity.pdbx_description
1 polymer ?
#
loop_
_entity_poly.entity_id
_entity_poly.type
_entity_poly.pdbx_seq_one_letter_code
_entity_poly.pdbx_strand_id
1 'polypeptide(L)'
;MSDTTHLRSDGTVTFLPHRLNRQPVIVRGMTADELWMTVGLAATLSLLAGIPLALLTRSIAVAPTLVVIGIAIGLFFGGGFLRRRKRGRPETWLYRQIQWLARRHLPAATRLLGGADLIDRTGCWTTRRSRS
;
A
#
# COMPACT_ATOMS: atom_id res chain seq x y z
N MET A 1 -19.67 -34.25 -8.71
CA MET A 1 -19.23 -33.32 -9.78
C MET A 1 -17.76 -33.05 -9.53
N SER A 2 -16.91 -33.69 -10.31
CA SER A 2 -15.46 -33.76 -10.06
C SER A 2 -14.77 -32.55 -10.70
N ASP A 3 -14.10 -31.74 -9.90
CA ASP A 3 -13.22 -30.66 -10.38
C ASP A 3 -11.99 -31.27 -11.06
N THR A 4 -12.09 -31.56 -12.36
CA THR A 4 -10.96 -32.00 -13.19
C THR A 4 -10.14 -30.78 -13.57
N THR A 5 -9.17 -30.42 -12.73
CA THR A 5 -8.16 -29.40 -13.00
C THR A 5 -7.46 -29.69 -14.33
N HIS A 6 -7.55 -28.77 -15.29
CA HIS A 6 -6.95 -28.84 -16.63
C HIS A 6 -5.41 -28.86 -16.59
N LEU A 7 -4.83 -30.00 -16.23
CA LEU A 7 -3.41 -30.30 -16.34
C LEU A 7 -3.10 -30.65 -17.81
N ARG A 8 -2.11 -29.98 -18.39
CA ARG A 8 -1.57 -30.29 -19.72
C ARG A 8 -0.76 -31.58 -19.63
N SER A 9 -0.58 -32.30 -20.74
CA SER A 9 0.20 -33.55 -20.84
C SER A 9 1.60 -33.49 -20.22
N ASP A 10 2.16 -32.28 -20.14
CA ASP A 10 3.51 -31.99 -19.62
C ASP A 10 3.50 -31.64 -18.11
N GLY A 11 2.43 -31.99 -17.39
CA GLY A 11 2.27 -31.73 -15.95
C GLY A 11 2.04 -30.25 -15.57
N THR A 12 1.89 -29.36 -16.55
CA THR A 12 1.73 -27.91 -16.33
C THR A 12 0.26 -27.50 -16.34
N VAL A 13 -0.14 -26.60 -15.46
CA VAL A 13 -1.52 -26.09 -15.38
C VAL A 13 -1.80 -25.16 -16.56
N THR A 14 -2.88 -25.40 -17.32
CA THR A 14 -3.23 -24.63 -18.53
C THR A 14 -3.61 -23.18 -18.23
N PHE A 15 -3.96 -22.89 -16.98
CA PHE A 15 -4.33 -21.56 -16.51
C PHE A 15 -3.28 -21.03 -15.54
N LEU A 16 -2.62 -19.94 -15.90
CA LEU A 16 -1.78 -19.18 -14.98
C LEU A 16 -2.66 -18.15 -14.26
N PRO A 17 -3.00 -18.32 -12.97
CA PRO A 17 -3.93 -17.42 -12.29
C PRO A 17 -3.34 -16.02 -12.17
N HIS A 18 -3.75 -15.14 -13.06
CA HIS A 18 -3.30 -13.75 -13.13
C HIS A 18 -3.71 -12.91 -11.90
N ARG A 19 -4.63 -13.43 -11.09
CA ARG A 19 -5.15 -12.81 -9.86
C ARG A 19 -4.38 -13.22 -8.61
N LEU A 20 -3.54 -14.26 -8.66
CA LEU A 20 -2.91 -14.81 -7.45
C LEU A 20 -1.94 -13.83 -6.79
N ASN A 21 -1.24 -13.03 -7.60
CA ASN A 21 -0.26 -12.06 -7.11
C ASN A 21 -0.84 -10.63 -7.01
N ARG A 22 -2.14 -10.44 -7.29
CA ARG A 22 -2.77 -9.14 -7.09
C ARG A 22 -3.32 -9.05 -5.68
N GLN A 23 -2.94 -7.97 -5.00
CA GLN A 23 -3.45 -7.69 -3.68
C GLN A 23 -4.98 -7.49 -3.73
N PRO A 24 -5.74 -8.13 -2.84
CA PRO A 24 -7.18 -7.95 -2.80
C PRO A 24 -7.53 -6.51 -2.39
N VAL A 25 -8.60 -5.98 -2.99
CA VAL A 25 -9.21 -4.71 -2.59
C VAL A 25 -10.06 -4.94 -1.33
N ILE A 26 -9.84 -4.11 -0.30
CA ILE A 26 -10.51 -4.26 1.01
C ILE A 26 -11.66 -3.24 1.14
N VAL A 27 -11.33 -1.95 1.16
CA VAL A 27 -12.30 -0.87 1.46
C VAL A 27 -12.37 0.12 0.31
N ARG A 28 -13.56 0.33 -0.26
CA ARG A 28 -13.82 1.34 -1.33
C ARG A 28 -12.87 1.25 -2.55
N GLY A 29 -12.31 0.07 -2.82
CA GLY A 29 -11.35 -0.14 -3.91
C GLY A 29 -9.89 0.18 -3.56
N MET A 30 -9.58 0.42 -2.28
CA MET A 30 -8.21 0.51 -1.76
C MET A 30 -7.64 -0.88 -1.51
N THR A 31 -6.36 -1.07 -1.80
CA THR A 31 -5.61 -2.27 -1.37
C THR A 31 -5.32 -2.19 0.14
N ALA A 32 -4.96 -3.32 0.73
CA ALA A 32 -4.61 -3.41 2.15
C ALA A 32 -3.56 -2.36 2.57
N ASP A 33 -2.50 -2.24 1.78
CA ASP A 33 -1.38 -1.35 2.06
C ASP A 33 -1.80 0.13 2.05
N GLU A 34 -2.68 0.49 1.12
CA GLU A 34 -3.21 1.85 1.00
C GLU A 34 -4.13 2.21 2.15
N LEU A 35 -4.92 1.24 2.61
CA LEU A 35 -5.78 1.39 3.75
C LEU A 35 -4.93 1.71 4.99
N TRP A 36 -3.91 0.90 5.28
CA TRP A 36 -3.02 1.11 6.42
C TRP A 36 -2.30 2.46 6.36
N MET A 37 -1.83 2.89 5.19
CA MET A 37 -1.22 4.21 5.03
C MET A 37 -2.21 5.34 5.28
N THR A 38 -3.44 5.23 4.75
CA THR A 38 -4.46 6.26 4.91
C THR A 38 -4.92 6.34 6.37
N VAL A 39 -5.16 5.20 7.01
CA VAL A 39 -5.51 5.11 8.43
C VAL A 39 -4.39 5.68 9.29
N GLY A 40 -3.14 5.27 9.04
CA GLY A 40 -1.98 5.75 9.79
C GLY A 40 -1.85 7.27 9.70
N LEU A 41 -1.89 7.84 8.48
CA LEU A 41 -1.79 9.28 8.28
C LEU A 41 -2.94 10.04 8.95
N ALA A 42 -4.19 9.57 8.76
CA ALA A 42 -5.36 10.19 9.35
C ALA A 42 -5.31 10.13 10.88
N ALA A 43 -4.95 8.97 11.44
CA ALA A 43 -4.80 8.80 12.88
C ALA A 43 -3.71 9.71 13.45
N THR A 44 -2.55 9.80 12.80
CA THR A 44 -1.45 10.69 13.25
C THR A 44 -1.89 12.15 13.21
N LEU A 45 -2.49 12.62 12.12
CA LEU A 45 -2.96 14.01 12.01
C LEU A 45 -4.03 14.33 13.06
N SER A 46 -4.97 13.41 13.25
CA SER A 46 -6.05 13.59 14.23
C SER A 46 -5.58 13.48 15.67
N LEU A 47 -4.54 12.69 15.95
CA LEU A 47 -3.92 12.65 17.26
C LEU A 47 -3.14 13.93 17.56
N LEU A 48 -2.38 14.43 16.57
CA LEU A 48 -1.66 15.71 16.68
C LEU A 48 -2.62 16.88 16.91
N ALA A 49 -3.81 16.85 16.31
CA ALA A 49 -4.86 17.85 16.56
C ALA A 49 -5.62 17.58 17.88
N GLY A 50 -5.83 16.30 18.23
CA GLY A 50 -6.62 15.88 19.37
C GLY A 50 -5.91 16.03 20.72
N ILE A 51 -4.58 15.89 20.77
CA ILE A 51 -3.79 16.10 21.99
C ILE A 51 -3.92 17.55 22.50
N PRO A 52 -3.66 18.60 21.70
CA PRO A 52 -3.86 19.99 22.13
C PRO A 52 -5.30 20.25 22.58
N LEU A 53 -6.29 19.71 21.87
CA LEU A 53 -7.69 19.92 22.21
C LEU A 53 -8.09 19.19 23.49
N ALA A 54 -7.58 17.98 23.73
CA ALA A 54 -7.78 17.24 24.96
C ALA A 54 -7.15 17.96 26.17
N LEU A 55 -5.98 18.57 25.99
CA LEU A 55 -5.34 19.39 27.03
C LEU A 55 -6.16 20.66 27.32
N LEU A 56 -6.67 21.32 26.29
CA LEU A 56 -7.50 22.53 26.43
C LEU A 56 -8.83 22.25 27.13
N THR A 57 -9.50 21.16 26.74
CA THR A 57 -10.78 20.73 27.32
C THR A 57 -10.62 19.97 28.64
N ARG A 58 -9.38 19.67 29.06
CA ARG A 58 -9.03 18.77 30.17
C ARG A 58 -9.73 17.41 30.11
N SER A 59 -10.12 16.96 28.92
CA SER A 59 -10.84 15.71 28.71
C SER A 59 -10.01 14.77 27.85
N ILE A 60 -9.54 13.69 28.48
CA ILE A 60 -8.73 12.66 27.83
C ILE A 60 -9.53 11.94 26.74
N ALA A 61 -10.86 11.89 26.86
CA ALA A 61 -11.75 11.24 25.90
C ALA A 61 -11.82 11.97 24.54
N VAL A 62 -11.44 13.24 24.47
CA VAL A 62 -11.48 14.04 23.22
C VAL A 62 -10.47 13.53 22.20
N ALA A 63 -9.28 13.11 22.66
CA ALA A 63 -8.23 12.60 21.78
C ALA A 63 -8.62 11.34 20.99
N PRO A 64 -9.07 10.22 21.61
CA PRO A 64 -9.46 9.03 20.86
C PRO A 64 -10.70 9.27 19.98
N THR A 65 -11.63 10.13 20.41
CA THR A 65 -12.83 10.46 19.63
C THR A 65 -12.46 11.17 18.33
N LEU A 66 -11.55 12.15 18.39
CA LEU A 66 -11.05 12.84 17.20
C LEU A 66 -10.26 11.93 16.28
N VAL A 67 -9.50 10.98 16.82
CA VAL A 67 -8.79 9.98 16.02
C VAL A 67 -9.78 9.13 15.22
N VAL A 68 -10.83 8.61 15.86
CA VAL A 68 -11.85 7.79 15.17
C VAL A 68 -12.56 8.60 14.08
N ILE A 69 -13.00 9.82 14.40
CA ILE A 69 -13.64 10.72 13.42
C ILE A 69 -12.70 11.01 12.26
N GLY A 70 -11.45 11.31 12.56
CA GLY A 70 -10.40 11.58 11.60
C GLY A 70 -10.13 10.43 10.65
N ILE A 71 -10.02 9.21 11.18
CA ILE A 71 -9.87 8.00 10.37
C ILE A 71 -11.09 7.83 9.46
N ALA A 72 -12.31 7.99 9.98
CA ALA A 72 -13.52 7.86 9.16
C ALA A 72 -13.56 8.85 7.99
N ILE A 73 -13.22 10.12 8.26
CA ILE A 73 -13.09 11.17 7.23
C ILE A 73 -11.96 10.81 6.25
N GLY A 74 -10.80 10.42 6.76
CA GLY A 74 -9.63 10.05 5.97
C GLY A 74 -9.91 8.89 5.02
N LEU A 75 -10.62 7.86 5.48
CA LEU A 75 -11.07 6.75 4.64
C LEU A 75 -12.13 7.19 3.63
N PHE A 76 -13.04 8.08 4.04
CA PHE A 76 -14.09 8.55 3.16
C PHE A 76 -13.52 9.28 1.94
N PHE A 77 -12.64 10.25 2.17
CA PHE A 77 -11.98 11.03 1.12
C PHE A 77 -10.84 10.28 0.45
N GLY A 78 -10.09 9.48 1.22
CA GLY A 78 -8.95 8.69 0.75
C GLY A 78 -9.34 7.75 -0.38
N GLY A 79 -10.45 7.01 -0.23
CA GLY A 79 -10.92 6.11 -1.29
C GLY A 79 -11.25 6.84 -2.60
N GLY A 80 -11.87 8.01 -2.52
CA GLY A 80 -12.19 8.83 -3.70
C GLY A 80 -10.96 9.48 -4.35
N PHE A 81 -9.97 9.87 -3.55
CA PHE A 81 -8.73 10.48 -4.03
C PHE A 81 -7.79 9.43 -4.64
N LEU A 82 -7.62 8.28 -3.98
CA LEU A 82 -6.81 7.17 -4.52
C LEU A 82 -7.39 6.62 -5.81
N ARG A 83 -8.73 6.49 -5.93
CA ARG A 83 -9.35 6.03 -7.18
C ARG A 83 -9.07 6.96 -8.36
N ARG A 84 -8.98 8.27 -8.11
CA ARG A 84 -8.60 9.26 -9.14
C ARG A 84 -7.11 9.20 -9.47
N ARG A 85 -6.23 9.03 -8.47
CA ARG A 85 -4.78 8.95 -8.68
C ARG A 85 -4.30 7.62 -9.25
N LYS A 86 -5.01 6.52 -9.00
CA LYS A 86 -4.71 5.18 -9.55
C LYS A 86 -5.17 4.98 -10.99
N ARG A 87 -5.77 5.98 -11.65
CA ARG A 87 -6.27 5.82 -13.04
C ARG A 87 -5.10 5.52 -13.98
N GLY A 88 -5.00 4.28 -14.44
CA GLY A 88 -3.94 3.80 -15.33
C GLY A 88 -2.60 3.47 -14.67
N ARG A 89 -2.51 3.42 -13.32
CA ARG A 89 -1.25 3.15 -12.59
C ARG A 89 -1.29 1.77 -11.90
N PRO A 90 -0.16 1.04 -11.84
CA PRO A 90 -0.09 -0.27 -11.21
C PRO A 90 -0.33 -0.21 -9.70
N GLU A 91 -0.77 -1.33 -9.11
CA GLU A 91 -1.31 -1.36 -7.74
C GLU A 91 -0.25 -1.08 -6.66
N THR A 92 1.02 -1.39 -6.94
CA THR A 92 2.17 -1.13 -6.07
C THR A 92 2.81 0.25 -6.29
N TRP A 93 2.22 1.09 -7.16
CA TRP A 93 2.80 2.39 -7.53
C TRP A 93 2.96 3.31 -6.32
N LEU A 94 1.96 3.39 -5.44
CA LEU A 94 2.00 4.28 -4.27
C LEU A 94 3.16 3.92 -3.33
N TYR A 95 3.29 2.63 -3.01
CA TYR A 95 4.37 2.12 -2.17
C TYR A 95 5.74 2.43 -2.80
N ARG A 96 5.92 2.14 -4.09
CA ARG A 96 7.17 2.44 -4.80
C ARG A 96 7.48 3.94 -4.87
N GLN A 97 6.46 4.78 -5.04
CA GLN A 97 6.60 6.23 -5.08
C GLN A 97 7.06 6.77 -3.71
N ILE A 98 6.50 6.24 -2.62
CA ILE A 98 6.90 6.59 -1.24
C ILE A 98 8.32 6.12 -0.97
N GLN A 99 8.69 4.90 -1.36
CA GLN A 99 10.07 4.40 -1.24
C GLN A 99 11.06 5.28 -2.01
N TRP A 100 10.71 5.68 -3.23
CA TRP A 100 11.53 6.57 -4.05
C TRP A 100 11.67 7.97 -3.44
N LEU A 101 10.57 8.53 -2.92
CA LEU A 101 10.58 9.84 -2.25
C LEU A 101 11.39 9.80 -0.95
N ALA A 102 11.23 8.74 -0.15
CA ALA A 102 12.01 8.51 1.07
C ALA A 102 13.50 8.42 0.77
N ARG A 103 13.88 7.65 -0.27
CA ARG A 103 15.27 7.56 -0.72
C ARG A 103 15.85 8.90 -1.21
N ARG A 104 15.02 9.75 -1.83
CA ARG A 104 15.46 11.04 -2.37
C ARG A 104 15.56 12.16 -1.33
N HIS A 105 14.66 12.20 -0.34
CA HIS A 105 14.53 13.35 0.57
C HIS A 105 14.87 13.04 2.03
N LEU A 106 14.81 11.78 2.46
CA LEU A 106 14.94 11.39 3.87
C LEU A 106 15.80 10.11 3.99
N PRO A 107 17.14 10.21 3.84
CA PRO A 107 18.04 9.05 3.90
C PRO A 107 17.96 8.26 5.23
N ALA A 108 17.51 8.90 6.32
CA ALA A 108 17.22 8.21 7.59
C ALA A 108 15.96 7.34 7.53
N ALA A 109 14.94 7.76 6.77
CA ALA A 109 13.68 7.03 6.63
C ALA A 109 13.80 5.83 5.67
N THR A 110 14.82 5.79 4.81
CA THR A 110 15.07 4.68 3.89
C THR A 110 15.25 3.33 4.57
N ARG A 111 15.80 3.31 5.79
CA ARG A 111 16.01 2.07 6.57
C ARG A 111 14.72 1.58 7.22
N LEU A 112 13.84 2.50 7.63
CA LEU A 112 12.53 2.21 8.24
C LEU A 112 11.47 1.80 7.21
N LEU A 113 11.53 2.36 6.00
CA LEU A 113 10.54 2.13 4.93
C LEU A 113 10.96 1.07 3.90
N GLY A 114 12.08 0.37 4.14
CA GLY A 114 12.58 -0.69 3.25
C GLY A 114 13.06 -0.21 1.89
N GLY A 115 13.35 1.09 1.73
CA GLY A 115 13.78 1.68 0.46
C GLY A 115 15.20 1.31 0.04
N ALA A 116 15.94 0.58 0.89
CA ALA A 116 17.29 0.08 0.60
C ALA A 116 17.30 -1.04 -0.46
N ASP A 117 16.19 -1.78 -0.60
CA ASP A 117 16.05 -2.88 -1.58
C ASP A 117 15.45 -2.41 -2.92
N LEU A 118 15.26 -1.09 -3.08
CA LEU A 118 14.75 -0.54 -4.32
C LEU A 118 15.87 -0.56 -5.37
N ILE A 119 15.81 -1.54 -6.27
CA ILE A 119 16.72 -1.66 -7.42
C ILE A 119 16.47 -0.47 -8.35
N ASP A 120 17.36 0.52 -8.29
CA ASP A 120 17.39 1.69 -9.20
C ASP A 120 18.35 1.50 -10.37
N ARG A 121 19.08 0.38 -10.41
CA ARG A 121 20.04 0.09 -11.47
C ARG A 121 19.32 -0.23 -12.77
N THR A 122 19.62 0.56 -13.78
CA THR A 122 19.33 0.24 -15.18
C THR A 122 20.46 -0.61 -15.73
N GLY A 123 20.13 -1.72 -16.39
CA GLY A 123 21.10 -2.63 -16.98
C GLY A 123 20.51 -3.38 -18.17
N CYS A 124 21.38 -3.78 -19.10
CA CYS A 124 20.99 -4.62 -20.22
C CYS A 124 20.79 -6.06 -19.72
N TRP A 125 19.57 -6.56 -19.79
CA TRP A 125 19.29 -7.96 -19.49
C TRP A 125 19.51 -8.82 -20.73
N THR A 126 20.27 -9.91 -20.59
CA THR A 126 20.40 -10.95 -21.61
C THR A 126 19.72 -12.23 -21.10
N THR A 127 18.97 -12.89 -21.96
CA THR A 127 18.21 -14.12 -21.63
C THR A 127 18.99 -15.39 -21.92
N ARG A 128 20.27 -15.29 -22.31
CA ARG A 128 21.06 -16.47 -22.69
C ARG A 128 21.40 -17.30 -21.45
N ARG A 129 20.86 -18.52 -21.37
CA ARG A 129 21.36 -19.53 -20.42
C ARG A 129 22.78 -19.91 -20.84
N SER A 130 23.75 -19.62 -19.98
CA SER A 130 25.08 -20.22 -20.05
C SER A 130 24.91 -21.74 -19.95
N ARG A 131 25.27 -22.47 -21.01
CA ARG A 131 25.46 -23.93 -20.94
C ARG A 131 26.88 -24.15 -20.46
N SER A 132 27.04 -24.78 -19.28
CA SER A 132 28.31 -25.41 -18.90
C SER A 132 28.47 -26.72 -19.63
#